data_AF-A0A7V4PRT0-F1
#
_entry.id   AF-A0A7V4PRT0-F1
#
_cell.length_a   1.000
_cell.length_b   1.000
_cell.length_c   1.000
_cell.angle_alpha   90.00
_cell.angle_beta   90.00
_cell.angle_gamma   90.00
#
_symmetry.space_group_name_H-M   'P 1'
#
loop_
_entity.id
_entity.type
_entity.pdbx_description
1 polymer ?
#
loop_
_entity_poly.entity_id
_entity_poly.type
_entity_poly.pdbx_seq_one_letter_code
_entity_poly.pdbx_strand_id
1 'polypeptide(L)'
;MKKSRHRPLRIIVLFTLFLALFGATFGVWYVKGLEDIVTAKFEGRKWQFPSKIYSDSYLLYVGMSLRREDLIDKLRRLGYRETRANPQAKGEYAFSRKDGQLEIYLHDFVYPLEAFRGIPVRISLQGATVAKMENLESAEEL
;
A
#
# COMPACT_ATOMS: atom_id res chain seq x y z
N MET A 1 27.28 21.39 76.99
CA MET A 1 27.79 21.52 75.61
C MET A 1 26.98 20.62 74.67
N LYS A 2 25.91 21.14 74.04
CA LYS A 2 24.99 20.35 73.19
C LYS A 2 25.50 20.40 71.74
N LYS A 3 26.45 19.53 71.40
CA LYS A 3 27.09 19.49 70.08
C LYS A 3 26.03 19.12 69.03
N SER A 4 25.78 20.04 68.10
CA SER A 4 24.78 19.96 67.03
C SER A 4 24.85 18.63 66.27
N ARG A 5 23.93 17.72 66.59
CA ARG A 5 23.83 16.35 66.03
C ARG A 5 23.31 16.34 64.58
N HIS A 6 22.90 17.48 64.05
CA HIS A 6 22.27 17.62 62.72
C HIS A 6 23.26 17.95 61.59
N ARG A 7 24.50 18.35 61.91
CA ARG A 7 25.55 18.63 60.90
C ARG A 7 25.91 17.42 60.03
N PRO A 8 26.19 16.21 60.57
CA PRO A 8 26.50 15.07 59.73
C PRO A 8 25.28 14.58 58.94
N LEU A 9 24.08 14.67 59.52
CA LEU A 9 22.84 14.29 58.84
C LEU A 9 22.56 15.20 57.63
N ARG A 10 22.75 16.52 57.76
CA ARG A 10 22.64 17.47 56.64
C ARG A 10 23.66 17.18 55.54
N ILE A 11 24.90 16.84 55.91
CA ILE A 11 25.96 16.51 54.95
C ILE A 11 25.60 15.22 54.19
N ILE A 12 25.08 14.20 54.89
CA ILE A 12 24.64 12.95 54.26
C ILE A 12 23.48 13.19 53.30
N VAL A 13 22.47 13.97 53.70
CA VAL A 13 21.31 14.31 52.83
C VAL A 13 21.74 15.13 51.61
N LEU A 14 22.65 16.08 51.78
CA LEU A 14 23.19 16.86 50.65
C LEU A 14 24.02 15.98 49.71
N PHE A 15 24.79 15.04 50.25
CA PHE A 15 25.59 14.10 49.47
C PHE A 15 24.71 13.13 48.67
N THR A 16 23.64 12.58 49.28
CA THR A 16 22.69 11.72 48.56
C THR A 16 21.93 12.49 47.49
N LEU A 17 21.52 13.73 47.77
CA LEU A 17 20.87 14.60 46.79
C LEU A 17 21.82 14.94 45.62
N PHE A 18 23.08 15.23 45.93
CA PHE A 18 24.10 15.49 44.91
C PHE A 18 24.33 14.25 44.03
N LEU A 19 24.44 13.06 44.63
CA LEU A 19 24.64 11.82 43.89
C LEU A 19 23.42 11.48 43.01
N ALA A 20 22.21 11.73 43.50
CA ALA A 20 20.98 11.56 42.71
C ALA A 20 20.93 12.53 41.52
N LEU A 21 21.29 13.79 41.72
CA LEU A 21 21.34 14.79 40.65
C LEU A 21 22.42 14.45 39.62
N PHE A 22 23.58 13.98 40.07
CA PHE A 22 24.66 13.52 39.20
C PHE A 22 24.24 12.30 38.36
N GLY A 23 23.59 11.31 38.99
CA GLY A 23 23.05 10.15 38.28
C GLY A 23 21.99 10.54 37.24
N ALA A 24 21.10 11.47 37.58
CA ALA A 24 20.08 11.96 36.65
C ALA A 24 20.67 12.70 35.44
N THR A 25 21.64 13.59 35.67
CA THR A 25 22.32 14.32 34.59
C THR A 25 23.12 13.39 33.68
N PHE A 26 23.84 12.42 34.23
CA PHE A 26 24.54 11.40 33.46
C PHE A 26 23.57 10.53 32.64
N GLY A 27 22.44 10.14 33.25
CA GLY A 27 21.39 9.38 32.56
C GLY A 27 20.82 10.13 31.37
N VAL A 28 20.49 11.43 31.52
CA VAL A 28 20.01 12.26 30.41
C VAL A 28 21.04 12.38 29.31
N TRP A 29 22.32 12.58 29.64
CA TRP A 29 23.40 12.66 28.64
C TRP A 29 23.52 11.35 27.85
N TYR A 30 23.47 10.20 28.53
CA TYR A 30 23.55 8.89 27.89
C TYR A 30 22.35 8.61 26.97
N VAL A 31 21.12 8.90 27.42
CA VAL A 31 19.90 8.72 26.62
C VAL A 31 19.94 9.58 25.36
N LYS A 32 20.40 10.83 25.44
CA LYS A 32 20.57 11.69 24.27
C LYS A 32 21.58 11.13 23.28
N GLY A 33 22.71 10.62 23.74
CA GLY A 33 23.68 9.97 22.86
C GLY A 33 23.10 8.74 22.15
N LEU A 34 22.27 7.96 22.84
CA LEU A 34 21.55 6.84 22.24
C LEU A 34 20.50 7.29 21.22
N GLU A 35 19.79 8.37 21.51
CA GLU A 35 18.84 9.00 20.61
C GLU A 35 19.51 9.43 19.31
N ASP A 36 20.65 10.13 19.37
CA ASP A 36 21.40 10.56 18.18
C ASP A 36 21.81 9.37 17.30
N ILE A 37 22.26 8.26 17.91
CA ILE A 37 22.65 7.04 17.17
C ILE A 37 21.45 6.38 16.50
N VAL A 38 20.33 6.27 17.22
CA VAL A 38 19.09 5.69 16.69
C VAL A 38 18.56 6.57 15.56
N THR A 39 18.47 7.87 15.78
CA THR A 39 18.04 8.86 14.81
C THR A 39 18.92 8.81 13.56
N ALA A 40 20.25 8.83 13.67
CA ALA A 40 21.14 8.70 12.51
C ALA A 40 20.95 7.38 11.73
N LYS A 41 20.70 6.27 12.45
CA LYS A 41 20.49 4.95 11.82
C LYS A 41 19.10 4.80 11.20
N PHE A 42 18.10 5.53 11.71
CA PHE A 42 16.69 5.36 11.36
C PHE A 42 16.03 6.62 10.77
N GLU A 43 16.70 7.73 10.54
CA GLU A 43 16.15 8.85 9.77
C GLU A 43 16.47 8.78 8.28
N GLY A 44 17.43 7.94 7.87
CA GLY A 44 17.71 7.68 6.46
C GLY A 44 16.54 7.01 5.72
N ARG A 45 16.58 7.00 4.38
CA ARG A 45 15.64 6.25 3.51
C ARG A 45 15.69 4.75 3.84
N LYS A 46 14.87 4.31 4.80
CA LYS A 46 14.84 2.93 5.32
C LYS A 46 14.53 1.86 4.25
N TRP A 47 14.05 2.26 3.09
CA TRP A 47 13.61 1.35 2.01
C TRP A 47 14.01 1.98 0.67
N GLN A 48 14.99 1.38 -0.01
CA GLN A 48 15.07 1.51 -1.46
C GLN A 48 13.88 0.71 -2.00
N PHE A 49 12.81 1.40 -2.38
CA PHE A 49 11.70 0.73 -3.05
C PHE A 49 12.28 0.00 -4.26
N PRO A 50 12.13 -1.33 -4.36
CA PRO A 50 12.57 -2.04 -5.54
C PRO A 50 11.86 -1.43 -6.74
N SER A 51 12.59 -1.25 -7.83
CA SER A 51 12.00 -0.88 -9.11
C SER A 51 10.82 -1.82 -9.37
N LYS A 52 9.61 -1.28 -9.53
CA LYS A 52 8.44 -2.08 -9.88
C LYS A 52 8.60 -2.49 -11.34
N ILE A 53 8.78 -3.78 -11.59
CA ILE A 53 8.84 -4.33 -12.94
C ILE A 53 7.44 -4.84 -13.28
N TYR A 54 6.79 -4.17 -14.22
CA TYR A 54 5.52 -4.58 -14.79
C TYR A 54 5.74 -5.37 -16.08
N SER A 55 4.78 -6.23 -16.42
CA SER A 55 4.74 -6.81 -17.76
C SER A 55 4.29 -5.76 -18.78
N ASP A 56 4.39 -6.10 -20.07
CA ASP A 56 3.78 -5.31 -21.13
C ASP A 56 2.26 -5.17 -20.94
N SER A 57 1.71 -4.08 -21.47
CA SER A 57 0.28 -3.80 -21.51
C SER A 57 -0.41 -4.72 -22.51
N TYR A 58 -1.60 -5.20 -22.17
CA TYR A 58 -2.38 -6.05 -23.06
C TYR A 58 -3.48 -5.22 -23.73
N LEU A 59 -3.33 -5.00 -25.04
CA LEU A 59 -4.28 -4.21 -25.82
C LEU A 59 -5.49 -5.06 -26.20
N LEU A 60 -6.68 -4.65 -25.80
CA LEU A 60 -7.96 -5.17 -26.30
C LEU A 60 -8.58 -4.14 -27.24
N TYR A 61 -9.17 -4.61 -28.32
CA TYR A 61 -9.88 -3.77 -29.29
C TYR A 61 -10.96 -4.59 -29.99
N VAL A 62 -11.94 -3.89 -30.55
CA VAL A 62 -13.04 -4.50 -31.30
C VAL A 62 -12.52 -5.19 -32.56
N GLY A 63 -13.01 -6.41 -32.82
CA GLY A 63 -12.57 -7.26 -33.92
C GLY A 63 -11.39 -8.17 -33.60
N MET A 64 -10.78 -8.04 -32.41
CA MET A 64 -9.71 -8.95 -31.97
C MET A 64 -10.25 -10.36 -31.74
N SER A 65 -9.54 -11.38 -32.25
CA SER A 65 -9.80 -12.76 -31.85
C SER A 65 -9.27 -12.98 -30.43
N LEU A 66 -10.16 -13.31 -29.52
CA LEU A 66 -9.90 -13.45 -28.10
C LEU A 66 -10.53 -14.75 -27.61
N ARG A 67 -9.68 -15.70 -27.19
CA ARG A 67 -10.15 -16.87 -26.47
C ARG A 67 -10.49 -16.46 -25.05
N ARG A 68 -11.74 -16.69 -24.66
CA ARG A 68 -12.26 -16.27 -23.36
C ARG A 68 -11.49 -16.89 -22.19
N GLU A 69 -11.05 -18.14 -22.32
CA GLU A 69 -10.29 -18.84 -21.28
C GLU A 69 -8.97 -18.12 -21.00
N ASP A 70 -8.29 -17.69 -22.06
CA ASP A 70 -7.01 -17.00 -21.97
C ASP A 70 -7.17 -15.63 -21.27
N LEU A 71 -8.26 -14.90 -21.56
CA LEU A 71 -8.55 -13.64 -20.88
C LEU A 71 -8.87 -13.85 -19.39
N ILE A 72 -9.70 -14.83 -19.05
CA ILE A 72 -10.07 -15.13 -17.66
C ILE A 72 -8.84 -15.55 -16.86
N ASP A 73 -7.99 -16.41 -17.41
CA ASP A 73 -6.75 -16.82 -16.75
C ASP A 73 -5.78 -15.64 -16.58
N LYS A 74 -5.73 -14.72 -17.56
CA LYS A 74 -4.94 -13.49 -17.44
C LYS A 74 -5.47 -12.58 -16.33
N LEU A 75 -6.79 -12.37 -16.25
CA LEU A 75 -7.42 -11.59 -15.19
C LEU A 75 -7.11 -12.17 -13.81
N ARG A 76 -7.22 -13.50 -13.65
CA ARG A 76 -6.89 -14.19 -12.40
C ARG A 76 -5.42 -13.98 -12.00
N ARG A 77 -4.48 -14.04 -12.95
CA ARG A 77 -3.05 -13.77 -12.72
C ARG A 77 -2.76 -12.32 -12.33
N LEU A 78 -3.57 -11.38 -12.82
CA LEU A 78 -3.50 -9.97 -12.46
C LEU A 78 -4.16 -9.66 -11.11
N GLY A 79 -4.69 -10.67 -10.41
CA GLY A 79 -5.32 -10.52 -9.10
C GLY A 79 -6.80 -10.14 -9.15
N TYR A 80 -7.43 -10.21 -10.32
CA TYR A 80 -8.87 -9.99 -10.43
C TYR A 80 -9.65 -11.19 -9.88
N ARG A 81 -10.82 -10.90 -9.31
CA ARG A 81 -11.69 -11.87 -8.66
C ARG A 81 -12.99 -12.04 -9.42
N GLU A 82 -13.40 -13.29 -9.62
CA GLU A 82 -14.67 -13.61 -10.24
C GLU A 82 -15.83 -13.41 -9.27
N THR A 83 -16.88 -12.73 -9.72
CA THR A 83 -18.14 -12.54 -9.01
C THR A 83 -19.29 -13.19 -9.77
N ARG A 84 -20.32 -13.64 -9.04
CA ARG A 84 -21.53 -14.23 -9.66
C ARG A 84 -22.50 -13.18 -10.20
N ALA A 85 -22.41 -11.96 -9.69
CA ALA A 85 -23.22 -10.81 -10.05
C ALA A 85 -22.32 -9.69 -10.56
N ASN A 86 -22.93 -8.60 -11.06
CA ASN A 86 -22.22 -7.46 -11.63
C ASN A 86 -21.13 -6.93 -10.68
N PRO A 87 -19.90 -6.69 -11.18
CA PRO A 87 -18.78 -6.18 -10.39
C PRO A 87 -19.15 -4.89 -9.65
N GLN A 88 -18.92 -4.85 -8.34
CA GLN A 88 -19.21 -3.66 -7.51
C GLN A 88 -17.93 -2.93 -7.09
N ALA A 89 -16.79 -3.64 -7.10
CA ALA A 89 -15.50 -3.09 -6.71
C ALA A 89 -14.42 -3.31 -7.78
N LYS A 90 -13.43 -2.41 -7.81
CA LYS A 90 -12.25 -2.52 -8.67
C LYS A 90 -11.53 -3.84 -8.43
N GLY A 91 -11.15 -4.51 -9.51
CA GLY A 91 -10.54 -5.84 -9.47
C GLY A 91 -11.57 -6.98 -9.48
N GLU A 92 -12.85 -6.71 -9.67
CA GLU A 92 -13.87 -7.74 -9.84
C GLU A 92 -14.24 -7.91 -11.32
N TYR A 93 -14.58 -9.13 -11.72
CA TYR A 93 -15.17 -9.42 -13.02
C TYR A 93 -16.30 -10.43 -12.92
N ALA A 94 -17.29 -10.32 -13.79
CA ALA A 94 -18.39 -11.26 -13.90
C ALA A 94 -18.56 -11.67 -15.36
N PHE A 95 -18.80 -12.96 -15.59
CA PHE A 95 -18.99 -13.51 -16.93
C PHE A 95 -20.37 -14.14 -17.10
N SER A 96 -21.18 -13.61 -18.02
CA SER A 96 -22.43 -14.23 -18.44
C SER A 96 -22.20 -15.15 -19.63
N ARG A 97 -22.23 -16.47 -19.38
CA ARG A 97 -22.16 -17.49 -20.45
C ARG A 97 -23.35 -17.45 -21.41
N LYS A 98 -24.51 -17.00 -20.94
CA LYS A 98 -25.73 -16.96 -21.75
C LYS A 98 -25.66 -15.83 -22.79
N ASP A 99 -25.13 -14.69 -22.38
CA ASP A 99 -25.13 -13.47 -23.19
C ASP A 99 -23.79 -13.23 -23.90
N GLY A 100 -22.75 -14.02 -23.57
CA GLY A 100 -21.40 -13.83 -24.11
C GLY A 100 -20.74 -12.54 -23.62
N GLN A 101 -21.17 -12.02 -22.47
CA GLN A 101 -20.73 -10.74 -21.93
C GLN A 101 -19.78 -10.94 -20.75
N LEU A 102 -18.70 -10.17 -20.74
CA LEU A 102 -17.75 -10.07 -19.67
C LEU A 102 -17.78 -8.64 -19.13
N GLU A 103 -18.15 -8.48 -17.87
CA GLU A 103 -18.08 -7.21 -17.16
C GLU A 103 -16.85 -7.21 -16.26
N ILE A 104 -16.05 -6.14 -16.30
CA ILE A 104 -14.81 -6.01 -15.55
C ILE A 104 -14.77 -4.63 -14.93
N TYR A 105 -14.53 -4.54 -13.63
CA TYR A 105 -14.18 -3.27 -12.99
C TYR A 105 -12.66 -3.17 -12.91
N LEU A 106 -12.05 -2.34 -13.76
CA LEU A 106 -10.60 -2.22 -13.85
C LEU A 106 -9.98 -1.66 -12.56
N HIS A 107 -8.73 -2.07 -12.28
CA HIS A 107 -7.94 -1.44 -11.23
C HIS A 107 -7.52 -0.02 -11.61
N ASP A 108 -7.30 0.81 -10.60
CA ASP A 108 -6.53 2.03 -10.78
C ASP A 108 -5.08 1.66 -11.10
N PHE A 109 -4.49 2.36 -12.06
CA PHE A 109 -3.10 2.14 -12.44
C PHE A 109 -2.40 3.46 -12.67
N VAL A 110 -1.21 3.63 -12.10
CA VAL A 110 -0.38 4.81 -12.30
C VAL A 110 0.69 4.46 -13.32
N TYR A 111 0.51 4.89 -14.56
CA TYR A 111 1.56 4.83 -15.57
C TYR A 111 2.58 5.95 -15.31
N PRO A 112 3.81 5.82 -15.84
CA PRO A 112 4.84 6.85 -15.67
C PRO A 112 4.43 8.25 -16.13
N LEU A 113 3.56 8.33 -17.15
CA LEU A 113 3.11 9.59 -17.75
C LEU A 113 1.72 10.03 -17.28
N GLU A 114 0.86 9.09 -16.86
CA GLU A 114 -0.54 9.39 -16.57
C GLU A 114 -1.12 8.42 -15.51
N ALA A 115 -2.00 8.93 -14.66
CA ALA A 115 -2.78 8.11 -13.75
C ALA A 115 -4.09 7.69 -14.43
N PHE A 116 -4.25 6.39 -14.63
CA PHE A 116 -5.47 5.78 -15.14
C PHE A 116 -6.40 5.41 -13.99
N ARG A 117 -7.61 5.98 -13.97
CA ARG A 117 -8.66 5.54 -13.07
C ARG A 117 -9.35 4.33 -13.66
N GLY A 118 -9.42 3.26 -12.88
CA GLY A 118 -10.15 2.05 -13.26
C GLY A 118 -11.62 2.35 -13.42
N ILE A 119 -12.16 1.99 -14.58
CA ILE A 119 -13.56 2.13 -14.97
C ILE A 119 -14.20 0.74 -15.10
N PRO A 120 -15.53 0.63 -14.91
CA PRO A 120 -16.26 -0.57 -15.25
C PRO A 120 -16.48 -0.65 -16.77
N VAL A 121 -16.07 -1.78 -17.35
CA VAL A 121 -16.11 -2.03 -18.79
C VAL A 121 -16.94 -3.29 -19.04
N ARG A 122 -17.80 -3.23 -20.06
CA ARG A 122 -18.47 -4.40 -20.61
C ARG A 122 -17.86 -4.75 -21.95
N ILE A 123 -17.47 -6.01 -22.08
CA ILE A 123 -16.95 -6.60 -23.31
C ILE A 123 -17.96 -7.63 -23.79
N SER A 124 -18.51 -7.42 -24.98
CA SER A 124 -19.40 -8.38 -25.64
C SER A 124 -18.60 -9.22 -26.61
N LEU A 125 -18.68 -10.55 -26.46
CA LEU A 125 -18.00 -11.51 -27.31
C LEU A 125 -19.01 -12.14 -28.27
N GLN A 126 -18.66 -12.18 -29.56
CA GLN A 126 -19.39 -12.96 -30.55
C GLN A 126 -18.51 -14.15 -30.95
N GLY A 127 -18.79 -15.31 -30.35
CA GLY A 127 -17.93 -16.48 -30.47
C GLY A 127 -16.57 -16.26 -29.81
N ALA A 128 -15.51 -16.21 -30.62
CA ALA A 128 -14.13 -15.98 -30.18
C ALA A 128 -13.60 -14.59 -30.60
N THR A 129 -14.49 -13.63 -30.87
CA THR A 129 -14.13 -12.28 -31.31
C THR A 129 -14.77 -11.23 -30.42
N VAL A 130 -14.01 -10.18 -30.09
CA VAL A 130 -14.53 -9.00 -29.40
C VAL A 130 -15.46 -8.25 -30.34
N ALA A 131 -16.76 -8.23 -30.05
CA ALA A 131 -17.75 -7.55 -30.87
C ALA A 131 -17.98 -6.11 -30.43
N LYS A 132 -17.92 -5.84 -29.12
CA LYS A 132 -18.17 -4.51 -28.57
C LYS A 132 -17.47 -4.30 -27.23
N MET A 133 -17.03 -3.07 -26.96
CA MET A 133 -16.54 -2.63 -25.65
C MET A 133 -17.24 -1.33 -25.26
N GLU A 134 -17.71 -1.26 -24.02
CA GLU A 134 -18.47 -0.10 -23.53
C GLU A 134 -18.02 0.26 -22.11
N ASN A 135 -17.94 1.55 -21.81
CA ASN A 135 -17.82 2.05 -20.45
C ASN A 135 -19.19 2.04 -19.77
N LEU A 136 -19.32 1.33 -18.65
CA LEU A 136 -20.59 1.21 -17.93
C LEU A 136 -20.94 2.45 -17.08
N GLU A 137 -19.98 3.36 -16.84
CA GLU A 137 -20.23 4.64 -16.18
C GLU A 137 -20.75 5.70 -17.15
N SER A 138 -20.11 5.88 -18.30
CA SER A 138 -20.49 6.90 -19.30
C SER A 138 -21.46 6.40 -20.36
N ALA A 139 -21.65 5.08 -20.48
CA ALA A 139 -22.36 4.42 -21.58
C ALA A 139 -21.79 4.72 -22.98
N GLU A 140 -20.51 5.12 -23.06
CA GLU A 140 -19.79 5.36 -24.31
C GLU A 140 -19.09 4.08 -24.81
N GLU A 141 -18.97 3.96 -26.12
CA GLU A 141 -18.17 2.91 -26.76
C GLU A 141 -16.68 3.23 -26.65
N LEU A 142 -15.86 2.19 -26.40
CA LEU A 142 -14.40 2.28 -26.24
C LEU A 142 -13.65 1.85 -27.50
#